data_AF-A0A510J967-F1
#
_entry.id   AF-A0A510J967-F1
#
_cell.length_a   1.000
_cell.length_b   1.000
_cell.length_c   1.000
_cell.angle_alpha   90.00
_cell.angle_beta   90.00
_cell.angle_gamma   90.00
#
_symmetry.space_group_name_H-M   'P 1'
#
loop_
_entity.id
_entity.type
_entity.pdbx_description
1 polymer ?
#
loop_
_entity_poly.entity_id
_entity_poly.type
_entity_poly.pdbx_seq_one_letter_code
_entity_poly.pdbx_strand_id
1 'polypeptide(L)'
;MLQNKLIVTSKNDKENIYKISEDKWVIELDGDKINDWNDFYDIMQKEIDVLNYNSKFGRGGHTYDDFATDIALFNEVKKRNAKGMVMILNYTKKFKEVSEEEKGYIYYDTIFTLLLEWYRDLRIVYKQEKPTIDIEMYILIDDNLFKKRPDFKNELIIGIEEDKEEIGNKFKDYKLIKLSASLGMESKIFLEKLKKEVKKIIDRRIKVLLLNPENLYFVYERSILIDIVENILIRKYEEGKEVKIYLIFKNDIF
;
A
#
# COMPACT_ATOMS: atom_id res chain seq x y z
N MET A 1 6.24 -0.05 16.32
CA MET A 1 6.63 -0.17 14.90
C MET A 1 5.75 0.78 14.10
N LEU A 2 6.32 1.57 13.18
CA LEU A 2 5.51 2.21 12.13
C LEU A 2 4.79 1.10 11.34
N GLN A 3 3.56 1.30 10.91
CA GLN A 3 2.78 0.26 10.24
C GLN A 3 2.20 0.78 8.93
N ASN A 4 3.07 1.25 8.04
CA ASN A 4 2.63 1.65 6.72
C ASN A 4 2.04 0.44 5.99
N LYS A 5 0.77 0.54 5.60
CA LYS A 5 0.03 -0.61 5.08
C LYS A 5 -1.11 -0.21 4.17
N LEU A 6 -1.40 -1.11 3.24
CA LEU A 6 -2.61 -1.14 2.44
C LEU A 6 -3.55 -2.20 3.01
N ILE A 7 -4.82 -1.85 3.13
CA ILE A 7 -5.86 -2.62 3.81
C ILE A 7 -7.04 -2.77 2.87
N VAL A 8 -7.41 -4.01 2.54
CA VAL A 8 -8.63 -4.33 1.80
C VAL A 8 -9.72 -4.74 2.79
N THR A 9 -10.87 -4.07 2.71
CA THR A 9 -12.00 -4.32 3.60
C THR A 9 -13.33 -3.92 2.94
N SER A 10 -14.44 -4.11 3.64
CA SER A 10 -15.78 -3.81 3.11
C SER A 10 -16.04 -2.32 3.15
N LYS A 11 -16.77 -1.81 2.16
CA LYS A 11 -17.28 -0.43 2.17
C LYS A 11 -18.13 -0.12 3.41
N ASN A 12 -18.79 -1.11 4.01
CA ASN A 12 -19.52 -0.94 5.27
C ASN A 12 -18.62 -0.67 6.48
N ASP A 13 -17.31 -0.86 6.37
CA ASP A 13 -16.36 -0.46 7.42
C ASP A 13 -16.03 1.05 7.38
N LYS A 14 -16.54 1.79 6.40
CA LYS A 14 -16.22 3.21 6.18
C LYS A 14 -16.40 4.05 7.45
N GLU A 15 -17.57 4.03 8.09
CA GLU A 15 -17.83 4.83 9.30
C GLU A 15 -16.88 4.48 10.46
N ASN A 16 -16.61 3.19 10.66
CA ASN A 16 -15.66 2.73 11.67
C ASN A 16 -14.25 3.24 11.37
N ILE A 17 -13.85 3.28 10.09
CA ILE A 17 -12.55 3.79 9.65
C ILE A 17 -12.42 5.29 9.96
N TYR A 18 -13.44 6.12 9.69
CA TYR A 18 -13.38 7.54 10.11
C TYR A 18 -13.24 7.69 11.61
N LYS A 19 -14.01 6.90 12.37
CA LYS A 19 -13.97 6.97 13.84
C LYS A 19 -12.59 6.65 14.40
N ILE A 20 -11.91 5.63 13.88
CA ILE A 20 -10.54 5.28 14.32
C ILE A 20 -9.47 6.20 13.72
N SER A 21 -9.82 7.04 12.75
CA SER A 21 -8.90 7.96 12.05
C SER A 21 -9.16 9.43 12.41
N GLU A 22 -9.90 9.70 13.49
CA GLU A 22 -10.28 11.06 13.89
C GLU A 22 -9.07 11.97 14.20
N ASP A 23 -7.94 11.36 14.57
CA ASP A 23 -6.67 12.03 14.86
C ASP A 23 -5.66 11.91 13.70
N LYS A 24 -6.10 11.49 12.51
CA LYS A 24 -5.29 11.36 11.30
C LYS A 24 -5.78 12.30 10.19
N TRP A 25 -4.89 12.62 9.26
CA TRP A 25 -5.26 13.34 8.05
C TRP A 25 -5.89 12.36 7.06
N VAL A 26 -7.20 12.47 6.88
CA VAL A 26 -7.97 11.62 5.96
C VAL A 26 -8.06 12.24 4.56
N ILE A 27 -7.74 11.45 3.53
CA ILE A 27 -7.82 11.78 2.10
C ILE A 27 -8.79 10.79 1.44
N GLU A 28 -9.81 11.30 0.75
CA GLU A 28 -10.79 10.46 0.04
C GLU A 28 -10.47 10.36 -1.45
N LEU A 29 -10.39 9.11 -1.93
CA LEU A 29 -10.22 8.75 -3.32
C LEU A 29 -11.53 8.12 -3.81
N ASP A 30 -12.36 8.95 -4.43
CA ASP A 30 -13.66 8.53 -4.98
C ASP A 30 -13.43 7.76 -6.29
N GLY A 31 -13.51 6.43 -6.26
CA GLY A 31 -13.26 5.57 -7.42
C GLY A 31 -14.20 5.83 -8.61
N ASP A 32 -15.35 6.47 -8.42
CA ASP A 32 -16.21 6.87 -9.55
C ASP A 32 -15.69 8.11 -10.28
N LYS A 33 -14.72 8.83 -9.71
CA LYS A 33 -14.09 10.02 -10.28
C LYS A 33 -12.69 9.77 -10.83
N ILE A 34 -12.12 8.59 -10.57
CA ILE A 34 -10.78 8.23 -11.04
C ILE A 34 -10.92 7.38 -12.30
N ASN A 35 -10.56 7.95 -13.44
CA ASN A 35 -10.56 7.27 -14.74
C ASN A 35 -9.15 6.82 -15.15
N ASP A 36 -8.12 7.49 -14.63
CA ASP A 36 -6.72 7.26 -14.91
C ASP A 36 -5.82 7.74 -13.75
N TRP A 37 -4.51 7.61 -13.90
CA TRP A 37 -3.51 8.13 -12.97
C TRP A 37 -3.57 9.65 -12.85
N ASN A 38 -4.03 10.36 -13.89
CA ASN A 38 -4.09 11.80 -13.83
C ASN A 38 -5.13 12.31 -12.84
N ASP A 39 -6.31 11.70 -12.81
CA ASP A 39 -7.33 12.01 -11.82
C ASP A 39 -6.83 11.75 -10.39
N PHE A 40 -6.10 10.64 -10.18
CA PHE A 40 -5.47 10.34 -8.90
C PHE A 40 -4.43 11.39 -8.51
N TYR A 41 -3.52 11.74 -9.43
CA TYR A 41 -2.48 12.74 -9.22
C TYR A 41 -3.10 14.08 -8.82
N ASP A 42 -4.16 14.54 -9.47
CA ASP A 42 -4.77 15.85 -9.17
C ASP A 42 -5.40 15.88 -7.78
N ILE A 43 -5.98 14.77 -7.32
CA ILE A 43 -6.47 14.65 -5.95
C ILE A 43 -5.30 14.72 -4.97
N MET A 44 -4.27 13.88 -5.17
CA MET A 44 -3.12 13.83 -4.27
C MET A 44 -2.38 15.16 -4.25
N GLN A 45 -2.14 15.78 -5.39
CA GLN A 45 -1.49 17.08 -5.48
C GLN A 45 -2.26 18.12 -4.67
N LYS A 46 -3.58 18.20 -4.83
CA LYS A 46 -4.40 19.15 -4.07
C LYS A 46 -4.32 18.91 -2.56
N GLU A 47 -4.23 17.66 -2.13
CA GLU A 47 -4.21 17.30 -0.73
C GLU A 47 -2.81 17.48 -0.12
N ILE A 48 -1.75 16.92 -0.70
CA ILE A 48 -0.44 16.77 -0.07
C ILE A 48 0.70 17.59 -0.68
N ASP A 49 0.51 18.28 -1.81
CA ASP A 49 1.51 19.21 -2.36
C ASP A 49 1.54 20.54 -1.59
N VAL A 50 2.24 20.55 -0.46
CA VAL A 50 2.29 21.71 0.45
C VAL A 50 3.19 22.85 -0.05
N LEU A 51 4.00 22.63 -1.09
CA LEU A 51 4.95 23.62 -1.65
C LEU A 51 4.65 24.03 -3.10
N ASN A 52 3.53 23.58 -3.66
CA ASN A 52 3.09 23.82 -5.04
C ASN A 52 4.16 23.41 -6.07
N TYR A 53 4.62 22.17 -5.97
CA TYR A 53 5.63 21.56 -6.83
C TYR A 53 5.29 21.65 -8.31
N ASN A 54 4.02 21.48 -8.70
CA ASN A 54 3.61 21.61 -10.11
C ASN A 54 4.03 22.93 -10.75
N SER A 55 3.96 24.03 -10.00
CA SER A 55 4.32 25.35 -10.53
C SER A 55 5.80 25.49 -10.85
N LYS A 56 6.64 24.68 -10.21
CA LYS A 56 8.11 24.73 -10.32
C LYS A 56 8.64 23.71 -11.30
N PHE A 57 8.10 22.50 -11.29
CA PHE A 57 8.66 21.34 -11.99
C PHE A 57 7.76 20.78 -13.08
N GLY A 58 6.55 21.34 -13.24
CA GLY A 58 5.52 20.79 -14.11
C GLY A 58 4.84 19.58 -13.48
N ARG A 59 3.95 18.94 -14.25
CA ARG A 59 3.23 17.74 -13.83
C ARG A 59 3.98 16.50 -14.28
N GLY A 60 4.17 15.52 -13.39
CA GLY A 60 4.73 14.21 -13.76
C GLY A 60 5.02 13.32 -12.56
N GLY A 61 5.34 12.04 -12.81
CA GLY A 61 5.66 11.08 -11.75
C GLY A 61 6.82 11.51 -10.85
N HIS A 62 7.86 12.10 -11.42
CA HIS A 62 8.97 12.66 -10.63
C HIS A 62 8.51 13.80 -9.70
N THR A 63 7.57 14.64 -10.16
CA THR A 63 7.00 15.70 -9.32
C THR A 63 6.15 15.12 -8.20
N TYR A 64 5.40 14.04 -8.47
CA TYR A 64 4.69 13.29 -7.45
C TYR A 64 5.65 12.77 -6.38
N ASP A 65 6.71 12.08 -6.81
CA ASP A 65 7.73 11.54 -5.91
C ASP A 65 8.33 12.65 -5.03
N ASP A 66 8.66 13.79 -5.62
CA ASP A 66 9.21 14.93 -4.90
C ASP A 66 8.27 15.42 -3.78
N PHE A 67 6.99 15.72 -4.07
CA PHE A 67 6.10 16.25 -3.03
C PHE A 67 5.63 15.18 -2.03
N ALA A 68 5.54 13.92 -2.43
CA ALA A 68 5.09 12.83 -1.57
C ALA A 68 6.16 12.39 -0.56
N THR A 69 7.43 12.66 -0.85
CA THR A 69 8.58 12.32 0.01
C THR A 69 9.23 13.54 0.66
N ASP A 70 8.77 14.75 0.36
CA ASP A 70 9.33 15.98 0.93
C ASP A 70 9.14 16.06 2.46
N ILE A 71 10.19 16.48 3.16
CA ILE A 71 10.14 16.83 4.59
C ILE A 71 9.06 17.87 4.92
N ALA A 72 8.70 18.73 3.96
CA ALA A 72 7.63 19.69 4.10
C ALA A 72 6.28 19.01 4.38
N LEU A 73 5.99 17.87 3.74
CA LEU A 73 4.77 17.09 4.02
C LEU A 73 4.81 16.55 5.45
N PHE A 74 5.94 16.01 5.90
CA PHE A 74 6.12 15.55 7.29
C PHE A 74 5.88 16.66 8.31
N ASN A 75 6.41 17.86 8.06
CA ASN A 75 6.21 19.02 8.92
C ASN A 75 4.75 19.49 8.93
N GLU A 76 4.05 19.41 7.79
CA GLU A 76 2.63 19.74 7.72
C GLU A 76 1.78 18.73 8.52
N VAL A 77 2.08 17.43 8.47
CA VAL A 77 1.40 16.43 9.31
C VAL A 77 1.59 16.74 10.80
N LYS A 78 2.82 17.07 11.23
CA LYS A 78 3.10 17.51 12.61
C LYS A 78 2.33 18.79 12.98
N LYS A 79 2.29 19.78 12.09
CA LYS A 79 1.58 21.05 12.30
C LYS A 79 0.07 20.85 12.45
N ARG A 80 -0.50 19.88 11.74
CA ARG A 80 -1.91 19.45 11.89
C ARG A 80 -2.18 18.69 13.17
N ASN A 81 -1.13 18.37 13.95
CA ASN A 81 -1.19 17.49 15.12
C ASN A 81 -1.80 16.11 14.77
N ALA A 82 -1.63 15.68 13.52
CA ALA A 82 -2.14 14.41 13.04
C ALA A 82 -1.14 13.29 13.37
N LYS A 83 -1.63 12.13 13.82
CA LYS A 83 -0.79 10.96 14.12
C LYS A 83 -0.34 10.19 12.88
N GLY A 84 -0.89 10.51 11.71
CA GLY A 84 -0.71 9.75 10.49
C GLY A 84 -1.56 10.31 9.35
N MET A 85 -1.46 9.66 8.20
CA MET A 85 -2.32 9.90 7.05
C MET A 85 -3.14 8.65 6.73
N VAL A 86 -4.38 8.85 6.31
CA VAL A 86 -5.28 7.77 5.90
C VAL A 86 -5.86 8.10 4.54
N MET A 87 -5.56 7.27 3.54
CA MET A 87 -6.19 7.34 2.23
C MET A 87 -7.32 6.32 2.15
N ILE A 88 -8.46 6.70 1.59
CA ILE A 88 -9.64 5.83 1.47
C ILE A 88 -10.08 5.80 0.00
N LEU A 89 -9.77 4.69 -0.68
CA LEU A 89 -10.23 4.41 -2.05
C LEU A 89 -11.52 3.62 -2.03
N ASN A 90 -12.59 4.20 -2.58
CA ASN A 90 -13.80 3.47 -2.89
C ASN A 90 -13.55 2.61 -4.15
N TYR A 91 -13.40 1.30 -4.00
CA TYR A 91 -13.18 0.39 -5.13
C TYR A 91 -14.51 0.06 -5.82
N THR A 92 -15.00 1.01 -6.60
CA THR A 92 -16.28 0.91 -7.30
C THR A 92 -16.16 0.03 -8.55
N LYS A 93 -17.31 -0.32 -9.14
CA LYS A 93 -17.34 -1.01 -10.44
C LYS A 93 -16.63 -0.19 -11.52
N LYS A 94 -16.78 1.14 -11.51
CA LYS A 94 -16.11 2.03 -12.45
C LYS A 94 -14.59 2.01 -12.26
N PHE A 95 -14.11 2.13 -11.02
CA PHE A 95 -12.66 2.03 -10.76
C PHE A 95 -12.08 0.68 -11.17
N LYS A 96 -12.82 -0.42 -10.94
CA LYS A 96 -12.41 -1.76 -11.38
C LYS A 96 -12.16 -1.84 -12.89
N GLU A 97 -12.91 -1.07 -13.69
CA GLU A 97 -12.83 -1.00 -15.15
C GLU A 97 -11.71 -0.06 -15.67
N VAL A 98 -11.05 0.72 -14.79
CA VAL A 98 -9.83 1.47 -15.15
C VAL A 98 -8.76 0.50 -15.63
N SER A 99 -7.96 0.92 -16.61
CA SER A 99 -6.94 0.06 -17.23
C SER A 99 -5.91 -0.43 -16.20
N GLU A 100 -5.36 -1.62 -16.41
CA GLU A 100 -4.31 -2.18 -15.54
C GLU A 100 -3.05 -1.31 -15.53
N GLU A 101 -2.77 -0.61 -16.63
CA GLU A 101 -1.65 0.33 -16.71
C GLU A 101 -1.83 1.50 -15.74
N GLU A 102 -2.98 2.18 -15.81
CA GLU A 102 -3.29 3.33 -14.96
C GLU A 102 -3.38 2.94 -13.48
N LYS A 103 -4.07 1.84 -13.16
CA LYS A 103 -4.10 1.30 -11.79
C LYS A 103 -2.71 0.91 -11.31
N GLY A 104 -1.86 0.42 -12.20
CA GLY A 104 -0.47 0.10 -11.91
C GLY A 104 0.32 1.32 -11.43
N TYR A 105 0.14 2.47 -12.08
CA TYR A 105 0.74 3.73 -11.62
C TYR A 105 0.19 4.18 -10.27
N ILE A 106 -1.14 4.14 -10.09
CA ILE A 106 -1.78 4.51 -8.81
C ILE A 106 -1.26 3.66 -7.65
N TYR A 107 -1.16 2.33 -7.85
CA TYR A 107 -0.63 1.44 -6.82
C TYR A 107 0.87 1.64 -6.60
N TYR A 108 1.64 2.01 -7.62
CA TYR A 108 3.07 2.34 -7.48
C TYR A 108 3.26 3.55 -6.56
N ASP A 109 2.62 4.66 -6.91
CA ASP A 109 2.67 5.92 -6.17
C ASP A 109 2.14 5.80 -4.74
N THR A 110 1.18 4.90 -4.53
CA THR A 110 0.68 4.59 -3.20
C THR A 110 1.64 3.69 -2.42
N ILE A 111 2.03 2.54 -2.95
CA ILE A 111 2.75 1.50 -2.20
C ILE A 111 4.24 1.82 -2.07
N PHE A 112 4.87 2.27 -3.14
CA PHE A 112 6.31 2.51 -3.14
C PHE A 112 6.64 3.94 -2.75
N THR A 113 6.04 4.94 -3.40
CA THR A 113 6.35 6.33 -3.04
C THR A 113 5.80 6.68 -1.65
N LEU A 114 4.49 6.52 -1.41
CA LEU A 114 3.92 6.89 -0.12
C LEU A 114 4.17 5.88 1.00
N LEU A 115 3.85 4.59 0.83
CA LEU A 115 3.97 3.65 1.95
C LEU A 115 5.43 3.26 2.24
N LEU A 116 6.27 3.04 1.22
CA LEU A 116 7.65 2.58 1.41
C LEU A 116 8.63 3.72 1.68
N GLU A 117 8.75 4.70 0.79
CA GLU A 117 9.78 5.74 0.94
C GLU A 117 9.52 6.56 2.22
N TRP A 118 8.26 6.92 2.52
CA TRP A 118 7.92 7.53 3.81
C TRP A 118 8.35 6.66 5.01
N TYR A 119 8.10 5.35 4.96
CA TYR A 119 8.49 4.44 6.03
C TYR A 119 10.02 4.45 6.23
N ARG A 120 10.77 4.38 5.13
CA ARG A 120 12.24 4.38 5.12
C ARG A 120 12.79 5.70 5.63
N ASP A 121 12.28 6.82 5.16
CA ASP A 121 12.70 8.14 5.60
C ASP A 121 12.50 8.30 7.12
N LEU A 122 11.31 7.96 7.61
CA LEU A 122 11.02 8.04 9.04
C LEU A 122 11.87 7.08 9.89
N ARG A 123 12.16 5.89 9.38
CA ARG A 123 12.93 4.86 10.12
C ARG A 123 14.43 5.05 10.06
N ILE A 124 14.97 5.50 8.93
CA ILE A 124 16.40 5.49 8.65
C ILE A 124 16.95 6.90 8.73
N VAL A 125 16.33 7.86 8.03
CA VAL A 125 16.78 9.25 7.97
C VAL A 125 16.46 9.97 9.30
N TYR A 126 15.20 9.89 9.76
CA TYR A 126 14.73 10.56 10.98
C TYR A 126 14.79 9.68 12.23
N LYS A 127 15.62 8.63 12.23
CA LYS A 127 15.70 7.64 13.33
C LYS A 127 15.91 8.25 14.72
N GLN A 128 16.59 9.40 14.79
CA GLN A 128 16.86 10.11 16.06
C GLN A 128 15.60 10.75 16.64
N GLU A 129 14.69 11.23 15.78
CA GLU A 129 13.42 11.83 16.19
C GLU A 129 12.38 10.79 16.61
N LYS A 130 12.61 9.51 16.26
CA LYS A 130 11.67 8.39 16.51
C LYS A 130 10.22 8.74 16.12
N PRO A 131 9.98 9.24 14.90
CA PRO A 131 8.65 9.63 14.47
C PRO A 131 7.69 8.43 14.51
N THR A 132 6.41 8.72 14.82
CA THR A 132 5.34 7.72 14.93
C THR A 132 4.25 7.89 13.87
N ILE A 133 4.56 8.64 12.80
CA ILE A 133 3.62 9.00 11.74
C ILE A 133 3.48 7.86 10.75
N ASP A 134 2.36 7.14 10.79
CA ASP A 134 2.05 6.04 9.88
C ASP A 134 1.12 6.47 8.73
N ILE A 135 1.20 5.74 7.62
CA ILE A 135 0.30 5.90 6.48
C ILE A 135 -0.52 4.63 6.28
N GLU A 136 -1.84 4.76 6.23
CA GLU A 136 -2.76 3.66 5.93
C GLU A 136 -3.54 3.94 4.64
N MET A 137 -3.57 2.97 3.74
CA MET A 137 -4.42 3.02 2.55
C MET A 137 -5.55 2.00 2.69
N TYR A 138 -6.80 2.44 2.74
CA TYR A 138 -7.96 1.57 2.71
C TYR A 138 -8.49 1.44 1.28
N ILE A 139 -8.62 0.21 0.79
CA ILE A 139 -9.39 -0.13 -0.39
C ILE A 139 -10.72 -0.71 0.08
N LEU A 140 -11.79 0.05 -0.13
CA LEU A 140 -13.15 -0.29 0.26
C LEU A 140 -13.87 -1.00 -0.86
N ILE A 141 -14.02 -2.33 -0.72
CA ILE A 141 -14.69 -3.18 -1.69
C ILE A 141 -16.20 -3.00 -1.55
N ASP A 142 -16.86 -2.70 -2.67
CA ASP A 142 -18.33 -2.65 -2.74
C ASP A 142 -18.92 -4.00 -2.34
N ASP A 143 -19.93 -3.99 -1.45
CA ASP A 143 -20.50 -5.22 -0.92
C ASP A 143 -21.15 -6.10 -1.98
N ASN A 144 -21.52 -5.53 -3.14
CA ASN A 144 -22.05 -6.28 -4.26
C ASN A 144 -21.00 -7.20 -4.93
N LEU A 145 -19.71 -7.06 -4.58
CA LEU A 145 -18.62 -7.85 -5.15
C LEU A 145 -18.34 -9.16 -4.38
N PHE A 146 -18.98 -9.39 -3.23
CA PHE A 146 -18.81 -10.63 -2.45
C PHE A 146 -20.12 -11.15 -1.85
N LYS A 147 -20.24 -12.47 -1.74
CA LYS A 147 -21.50 -13.12 -1.31
C LYS A 147 -21.80 -12.96 0.19
N LYS A 148 -20.75 -12.89 1.01
CA LYS A 148 -20.84 -12.76 2.47
C LYS A 148 -19.71 -11.86 2.91
N ARG A 149 -20.03 -10.85 3.72
CA ARG A 149 -19.05 -9.93 4.30
C ARG A 149 -18.00 -10.71 5.10
N PRO A 150 -16.72 -10.64 4.71
CA PRO A 150 -15.64 -11.16 5.52
C PRO A 150 -15.53 -10.42 6.85
N ASP A 151 -15.24 -11.15 7.93
CA ASP A 151 -14.99 -10.64 9.29
C ASP A 151 -13.49 -10.34 9.53
N PHE A 152 -12.70 -10.30 8.46
CA PHE A 152 -11.27 -10.06 8.48
C PHE A 152 -10.89 -8.94 7.50
N LYS A 153 -9.61 -8.56 7.51
CA LYS A 153 -9.02 -7.60 6.56
C LYS A 153 -7.84 -8.26 5.85
N ASN A 154 -7.72 -8.04 4.55
CA ASN A 154 -6.50 -8.41 3.84
C ASN A 154 -5.54 -7.23 3.85
N GLU A 155 -4.25 -7.49 4.07
CA GLU A 155 -3.28 -6.42 4.32
C GLU A 155 -2.00 -6.66 3.54
N LEU A 156 -1.43 -5.58 3.01
CA LEU A 156 -0.05 -5.49 2.60
C LEU A 156 0.66 -4.52 3.55
N ILE A 157 1.72 -4.98 4.18
CA ILE A 157 2.43 -4.28 5.24
C ILE A 157 3.87 -4.07 4.81
N ILE A 158 4.34 -2.84 4.91
CA ILE A 158 5.73 -2.48 4.67
C ILE A 158 6.54 -2.73 5.94
N GLY A 159 7.73 -3.30 5.79
CA GLY A 159 8.72 -3.41 6.85
C GLY A 159 10.14 -3.47 6.29
N ILE A 160 11.11 -3.36 7.18
CA ILE A 160 12.54 -3.54 6.89
C ILE A 160 13.07 -4.78 7.62
N GLU A 161 14.33 -5.16 7.39
CA GLU A 161 14.89 -6.38 7.98
C GLU A 161 14.89 -6.36 9.51
N GLU A 162 15.07 -5.19 10.12
CA GLU A 162 14.94 -4.99 11.57
C GLU A 162 13.57 -5.42 12.11
N ASP A 163 12.51 -5.32 11.30
CA ASP A 163 11.16 -5.71 11.72
C ASP A 163 10.90 -7.22 11.62
N LYS A 164 11.83 -8.02 11.04
CA LYS A 164 11.61 -9.46 10.76
C LYS A 164 11.24 -10.26 12.00
N GLU A 165 11.84 -9.98 13.16
CA GLU A 165 11.55 -10.68 14.40
C GLU A 165 10.14 -10.36 14.91
N GLU A 166 9.78 -9.08 14.97
CA GLU A 166 8.44 -8.63 15.36
C GLU A 166 7.37 -9.19 14.41
N ILE A 167 7.61 -9.07 13.10
CA ILE A 167 6.74 -9.63 12.06
C ILE A 167 6.63 -11.14 12.22
N GLY A 168 7.74 -11.85 12.44
CA GLY A 168 7.79 -13.29 12.65
C GLY A 168 6.88 -13.75 13.79
N ASN A 169 6.80 -12.95 14.85
CA ASN A 169 5.96 -13.23 16.01
C ASN A 169 4.46 -12.96 15.82
N LYS A 170 4.07 -12.18 14.81
CA LYS A 170 2.66 -11.94 14.46
C LYS A 170 2.08 -13.08 13.62
N PHE A 171 0.81 -13.41 13.83
CA PHE A 171 0.06 -14.38 13.00
C PHE A 171 0.73 -15.77 12.93
N LYS A 172 1.17 -16.31 14.07
CA LYS A 172 1.85 -17.63 14.14
C LYS A 172 0.95 -18.80 13.71
N ASP A 173 -0.36 -18.62 13.82
CA ASP A 173 -1.38 -19.58 13.43
C ASP A 173 -1.75 -19.54 11.94
N TYR A 174 -1.12 -18.64 11.16
CA TYR A 174 -1.35 -18.51 9.72
C TYR A 174 -0.37 -19.41 8.98
N LYS A 175 -0.82 -19.97 7.86
CA LYS A 175 0.10 -20.69 6.98
C LYS A 175 1.12 -19.72 6.40
N LEU A 176 2.39 -19.98 6.68
CA LEU A 176 3.49 -19.16 6.21
C LEU A 176 3.94 -19.57 4.80
N ILE A 177 3.98 -18.59 3.89
CA ILE A 177 4.65 -18.66 2.60
C ILE A 177 5.80 -17.65 2.65
N LYS A 178 7.02 -18.12 2.48
CA LYS A 178 8.21 -17.27 2.46
C LYS A 178 8.85 -17.31 1.08
N LEU A 179 8.96 -16.15 0.44
CA LEU A 179 9.59 -15.97 -0.85
C LEU A 179 10.68 -14.90 -0.70
N SER A 180 11.84 -15.14 -1.29
CA SER A 180 12.91 -14.15 -1.40
C SER A 180 13.11 -13.85 -2.86
N ALA A 181 13.15 -12.58 -3.24
CA ALA A 181 13.73 -12.21 -4.51
C ALA A 181 15.25 -12.34 -4.37
N SER A 182 15.90 -12.98 -5.34
CA SER A 182 17.36 -12.97 -5.47
C SER A 182 17.77 -11.90 -6.47
N LEU A 183 18.98 -11.36 -6.32
CA LEU A 183 19.61 -10.54 -7.36
C LEU A 183 19.56 -11.30 -8.71
N GLY A 184 19.07 -10.65 -9.76
CA GLY A 184 18.90 -11.24 -11.09
C GLY A 184 17.65 -12.10 -11.30
N MET A 185 16.78 -12.30 -10.29
CA MET A 185 15.46 -12.89 -10.52
C MET A 185 14.57 -11.88 -11.23
N GLU A 186 14.14 -12.19 -12.45
CA GLU A 186 13.12 -11.39 -13.14
C GLU A 186 11.85 -11.32 -12.30
N SER A 187 11.28 -10.12 -12.15
CA SER A 187 10.07 -9.87 -11.37
C SER A 187 8.91 -10.76 -11.81
N LYS A 188 8.82 -11.11 -13.10
CA LYS A 188 7.87 -12.10 -13.64
C LYS A 188 7.99 -13.46 -12.97
N ILE A 189 9.20 -14.00 -12.84
CA ILE A 189 9.42 -15.33 -12.27
C ILE A 189 9.06 -15.32 -10.77
N PHE A 190 9.41 -14.25 -10.07
CA PHE A 190 9.04 -14.06 -8.67
C PHE A 190 7.52 -14.03 -8.50
N LEU A 191 6.83 -13.29 -9.38
CA LEU A 191 5.39 -13.16 -9.36
C LEU A 191 4.66 -14.46 -9.71
N GLU A 192 5.11 -15.17 -10.73
CA GLU A 192 4.55 -16.48 -11.09
C GLU A 192 4.70 -17.47 -9.93
N LYS A 193 5.83 -17.43 -9.23
CA LYS A 193 6.03 -18.23 -8.01
C LYS A 193 5.05 -17.80 -6.91
N LEU A 194 4.88 -16.50 -6.67
CA LEU A 194 3.92 -15.98 -5.70
C LEU A 194 2.49 -16.41 -6.05
N LYS A 195 2.03 -16.18 -7.28
CA LYS A 195 0.71 -16.60 -7.78
C LYS A 195 0.50 -18.09 -7.63
N LYS A 196 1.49 -18.91 -8.00
CA LYS A 196 1.41 -20.37 -7.89
C LYS A 196 1.27 -20.82 -6.45
N GLU A 197 2.07 -20.26 -5.54
CA GLU A 197 1.97 -20.58 -4.11
C GLU A 197 0.64 -20.10 -3.52
N VAL A 198 0.15 -18.90 -3.91
CA VAL A 198 -1.13 -18.35 -3.45
C VAL A 198 -2.35 -19.10 -4.00
N LYS A 199 -2.29 -19.59 -5.24
CA LYS A 199 -3.36 -20.40 -5.84
C LYS A 199 -3.52 -21.75 -5.15
N LYS A 200 -2.42 -22.37 -4.73
CA LYS A 200 -2.43 -23.66 -4.00
C LYS A 200 -3.02 -23.55 -2.60
N ILE A 201 -3.33 -22.34 -2.13
CA ILE A 201 -3.77 -22.18 -0.76
C ILE A 201 -5.24 -22.54 -0.61
N ILE A 202 -5.45 -23.65 0.07
CA ILE A 202 -6.76 -24.11 0.55
C ILE A 202 -7.07 -23.49 1.92
N ASP A 203 -6.02 -23.16 2.69
CA ASP A 203 -6.12 -22.57 4.01
C ASP A 203 -6.84 -21.23 4.00
N ARG A 204 -7.64 -21.00 5.05
CA ARG A 204 -8.43 -19.78 5.20
C ARG A 204 -7.58 -18.57 5.61
N ARG A 205 -6.42 -18.77 6.23
CA ARG A 205 -5.59 -17.71 6.83
C ARG A 205 -4.13 -17.88 6.45
N ILE A 206 -3.57 -16.87 5.78
CA ILE A 206 -2.31 -16.94 5.06
C ILE A 206 -1.41 -15.76 5.43
N LYS A 207 -0.16 -16.06 5.73
CA LYS A 207 0.90 -15.06 5.89
C LYS A 207 1.93 -15.23 4.79
N VAL A 208 2.15 -14.19 3.99
CA VAL A 208 3.15 -14.17 2.93
C VAL A 208 4.28 -13.22 3.35
N LEU A 209 5.52 -13.71 3.39
CA LEU A 209 6.71 -12.90 3.59
C LEU A 209 7.47 -12.81 2.27
N LEU A 210 7.54 -11.60 1.70
CA LEU A 210 8.31 -11.28 0.51
C LEU A 210 9.58 -10.56 0.95
N LEU A 211 10.72 -11.25 0.91
CA LEU A 211 12.01 -10.75 1.34
C LEU A 211 12.80 -10.14 0.17
N ASN A 212 13.42 -8.99 0.44
CA ASN A 212 14.23 -8.22 -0.49
C ASN A 212 13.51 -7.92 -1.82
N PRO A 213 12.25 -7.44 -1.81
CA PRO A 213 11.51 -7.17 -3.03
C PRO A 213 12.00 -5.88 -3.75
N GLU A 214 13.26 -5.48 -3.60
CA GLU A 214 13.83 -4.29 -4.24
C GLU A 214 13.69 -4.34 -5.77
N ASN A 215 13.80 -5.52 -6.37
CA ASN A 215 13.53 -5.68 -7.80
C ASN A 215 12.08 -5.32 -8.16
N LEU A 216 11.12 -5.33 -7.23
CA LEU A 216 9.76 -4.84 -7.49
C LEU A 216 9.69 -3.31 -7.57
N TYR A 217 10.58 -2.62 -6.85
CA TYR A 217 10.70 -1.17 -6.87
C TYR A 217 11.34 -0.68 -8.18
N PHE A 218 12.39 -1.37 -8.64
CA PHE A 218 13.17 -0.97 -9.81
C PHE A 218 12.66 -1.54 -11.14
N VAL A 219 11.83 -2.57 -11.11
CA VAL A 219 11.25 -3.13 -12.33
C VAL A 219 9.99 -2.34 -12.67
N TYR A 220 10.03 -1.64 -13.80
CA TYR A 220 8.92 -0.91 -14.42
C TYR A 220 7.66 -1.76 -14.71
N GLU A 221 7.64 -3.04 -14.34
CA GLU A 221 6.44 -3.87 -14.41
C GLU A 221 5.52 -3.60 -13.23
N ARG A 222 4.88 -2.43 -13.29
CA ARG A 222 3.77 -2.03 -12.42
C ARG A 222 2.62 -3.04 -12.39
N SER A 223 2.53 -3.92 -13.40
CA SER A 223 1.62 -5.07 -13.43
C SER A 223 1.78 -5.99 -12.20
N ILE A 224 2.95 -6.02 -11.58
CA ILE A 224 3.16 -6.80 -10.34
C ILE A 224 2.30 -6.29 -9.18
N LEU A 225 2.06 -4.98 -9.11
CA LEU A 225 1.24 -4.38 -8.06
C LEU A 225 -0.24 -4.65 -8.31
N ILE A 226 -0.70 -4.69 -9.57
CA ILE A 226 -2.03 -5.19 -9.92
C ILE A 226 -2.20 -6.61 -9.39
N ASP A 227 -1.21 -7.46 -9.61
CA ASP A 227 -1.29 -8.85 -9.20
C ASP A 227 -1.31 -9.04 -7.67
N ILE A 228 -0.52 -8.24 -6.95
CA ILE A 228 -0.50 -8.27 -5.49
C ILE A 228 -1.81 -7.69 -4.92
N VAL A 229 -2.24 -6.52 -5.38
CA VAL A 229 -3.41 -5.84 -4.83
C VAL A 229 -4.69 -6.51 -5.29
N GLU A 230 -4.95 -6.61 -6.58
CA GLU A 230 -6.24 -7.08 -7.10
C GLU A 230 -6.32 -8.61 -7.10
N ASN A 231 -5.32 -9.27 -7.69
CA ASN A 231 -5.38 -10.73 -7.90
C ASN A 231 -5.09 -11.56 -6.65
N ILE A 232 -4.47 -10.95 -5.62
CA ILE A 232 -4.22 -11.59 -4.33
C ILE A 232 -5.07 -10.95 -3.24
N LEU A 233 -4.84 -9.69 -2.83
CA LEU A 233 -5.52 -9.13 -1.65
C LEU A 233 -7.04 -9.03 -1.86
N ILE A 234 -7.50 -8.40 -2.94
CA ILE A 234 -8.93 -8.21 -3.23
C ILE A 234 -9.59 -9.54 -3.56
N ARG A 235 -9.05 -10.30 -4.52
CA ARG A 235 -9.64 -11.58 -4.91
C ARG A 235 -9.75 -12.57 -3.75
N LYS A 236 -8.74 -12.65 -2.87
CA LYS A 236 -8.82 -13.55 -1.70
C LYS A 236 -9.82 -13.06 -0.67
N TYR A 237 -9.97 -11.75 -0.52
CA TYR A 237 -11.00 -11.15 0.32
C TYR A 237 -12.40 -11.56 -0.17
N GLU A 238 -12.66 -11.42 -1.47
CA GLU A 238 -13.91 -11.86 -2.11
C GLU A 238 -14.16 -13.38 -1.97
N GLU A 239 -13.09 -14.20 -1.99
CA GLU A 239 -13.13 -15.65 -1.76
C GLU A 239 -13.31 -16.05 -0.28
N GLY A 240 -13.34 -15.10 0.66
CA GLY A 240 -13.45 -15.39 2.10
C GLY A 240 -12.16 -15.94 2.72
N LYS A 241 -11.00 -15.65 2.11
CA LYS A 241 -9.66 -16.03 2.56
C LYS A 241 -8.87 -14.81 3.03
N GLU A 242 -8.35 -14.93 4.26
CA GLU A 242 -7.55 -13.90 4.89
C GLU A 242 -6.07 -14.01 4.48
N VAL A 243 -5.50 -12.90 4.03
CA VAL A 243 -4.12 -12.80 3.56
C VAL A 243 -3.44 -11.59 4.18
N LYS A 244 -2.27 -11.83 4.78
CA LYS A 244 -1.34 -10.81 5.27
C LYS A 244 -0.04 -10.91 4.49
N ILE A 245 0.27 -9.93 3.65
CA ILE A 245 1.51 -9.84 2.88
C ILE A 245 2.44 -8.87 3.59
N TYR A 246 3.67 -9.28 3.83
CA TYR A 246 4.74 -8.41 4.31
C TYR A 246 5.77 -8.23 3.20
N LEU A 247 5.97 -6.99 2.76
CA LEU A 247 7.09 -6.60 1.92
C LEU A 247 8.23 -6.18 2.86
N ILE A 248 9.27 -7.01 2.95
CA ILE A 248 10.40 -6.79 3.85
C ILE A 248 11.62 -6.36 3.03
N PHE A 249 11.93 -5.08 3.07
CA PHE A 249 13.05 -4.45 2.36
C PHE A 249 14.33 -4.52 3.18
N LYS A 250 15.48 -4.28 2.54
CA LYS A 250 16.74 -4.11 3.27
C LYS A 250 16.70 -2.86 4.14
N ASN A 251 17.50 -2.88 5.21
CA ASN A 251 17.63 -1.73 6.11
C ASN A 251 18.34 -0.56 5.44
N ASP A 252 19.19 -0.84 4.45
CA ASP A 252 20.00 0.18 3.82
C ASP A 252 19.17 0.96 2.77
N ILE A 253 19.43 2.25 2.71
CA ILE A 253 19.15 3.04 1.52
C ILE A 253 20.35 2.73 0.61
N PHE A 254 20.09 2.31 -0.63
CA PHE A 254 21.05 1.89 -1.68
C PHE A 254 21.36 0.38 -1.77
#